data_AF-A0A514LHK6-F1
#
_entry.id   AF-A0A514LHK6-F1
#
_cell.length_a   1.000
_cell.length_b   1.000
_cell.length_c   1.000
_cell.angle_alpha   90.00
_cell.angle_beta   90.00
_cell.angle_gamma   90.00
#
_symmetry.space_group_name_H-M   'P 1'
#
loop_
_entity.id
_entity.type
_entity.pdbx_description
1 polymer ?
#
loop_
_entity_poly.entity_id
_entity_poly.type
_entity_poly.pdbx_seq_one_letter_code
_entity_poly.pdbx_strand_id
1 'polypeptide(L)' 'MEQTSTDKEKLPLISLLALSFISFTIIVTELLPAGVLLEMSADLGTSEAQIGMLVSVYAIASTVVAIPGIACQEKMLRLL' A
#
# COMPACT_ATOMS: atom_id res chain seq x y z
N MET A 1 14.85 -4.99 46.49
CA MET A 1 13.53 -5.22 45.89
C MET A 1 13.48 -4.39 44.63
N GLU A 2 13.84 -4.98 43.50
CA GLU A 2 13.84 -4.32 42.19
C GLU A 2 12.40 -4.33 41.68
N GLN A 3 11.76 -3.16 41.64
CA GLN A 3 10.41 -3.03 41.12
C GLN A 3 10.44 -3.14 39.60
N THR A 4 10.19 -4.33 39.07
CA THR A 4 9.76 -4.51 37.68
C THR A 4 8.30 -4.06 37.59
N SER A 5 8.08 -2.76 37.38
CA SER A 5 6.77 -2.22 37.04
C SER A 5 6.31 -2.87 35.73
N THR A 6 5.40 -3.84 35.82
CA THR A 6 4.67 -4.35 34.67
C THR A 6 3.64 -3.31 34.24
N ASP A 7 4.13 -2.25 33.59
CA ASP A 7 3.26 -1.33 32.89
C ASP A 7 2.66 -2.10 31.71
N LYS A 8 1.35 -2.40 31.78
CA LYS A 8 0.63 -3.01 30.67
C LYS A 8 0.57 -1.96 29.56
N GLU A 9 1.54 -1.98 28.66
CA GLU A 9 1.51 -1.16 27.45
C GLU A 9 0.18 -1.39 26.72
N LYS A 10 -0.71 -0.40 26.79
CA LYS A 10 -1.98 -0.42 26.09
C LYS A 10 -1.68 -0.30 24.60
N LEU A 11 -2.20 -1.24 23.80
CA LEU A 11 -2.07 -1.16 22.35
C LEU A 11 -2.69 0.15 21.84
N PRO A 12 -2.00 0.88 20.94
CA PRO A 12 -2.50 2.13 20.36
C PRO A 12 -3.57 1.83 19.31
N LEU A 13 -4.78 1.46 19.75
CA LEU A 13 -5.88 1.01 18.88
C LEU A 13 -6.25 2.03 17.79
N ILE A 14 -6.22 3.32 18.11
CA ILE A 14 -6.54 4.38 17.14
C ILE A 14 -5.50 4.41 16.01
N SER A 15 -4.21 4.33 16.35
CA SER A 15 -3.12 4.30 15.36
C SER A 15 -3.16 3.03 14.51
N LEU A 16 -3.49 1.88 15.09
CA LEU A 16 -3.66 0.62 14.36
C LEU A 16 -4.85 0.68 13.40
N LEU A 17 -5.98 1.25 13.82
CA LEU A 17 -7.15 1.41 12.97
C LEU A 17 -6.86 2.36 11.80
N ALA A 18 -6.20 3.49 12.08
CA ALA A 18 -5.77 4.43 11.04
C ALA A 18 -4.81 3.75 10.06
N LEU A 19 -3.79 3.03 10.56
CA LEU A 19 -2.82 2.31 9.74
C LEU A 19 -3.49 1.24 8.88
N SER A 20 -4.43 0.48 9.46
CA SER A 20 -5.21 -0.53 8.74
C SER A 20 -6.08 0.10 7.65
N PHE A 21 -6.77 1.20 7.94
CA PHE A 21 -7.62 1.89 6.98
C PHE A 21 -6.80 2.47 5.80
N ILE A 22 -5.66 3.07 6.10
CA ILE A 22 -4.72 3.57 5.08
C ILE A 22 -4.22 2.41 4.22
N SER A 23 -3.74 1.32 4.85
CA SER A 23 -3.22 0.15 4.13
C SER A 23 -4.31 -0.53 3.30
N PHE A 24 -5.53 -0.64 3.82
CA PHE A 24 -6.70 -1.15 3.12
C PHE A 24 -6.99 -0.31 1.87
N THR A 25 -7.04 1.01 2.01
CA THR A 25 -7.31 1.91 0.89
C THR A 25 -6.26 1.77 -0.20
N ILE A 26 -4.96 1.72 0.17
CA ILE A 26 -3.86 1.50 -0.76
C ILE A 26 -4.04 0.18 -1.51
N ILE A 27 -4.29 -0.93 -0.79
CA ILE A 27 -4.46 -2.25 -1.41
C ILE A 27 -5.68 -2.26 -2.35
N VAL A 28 -6.80 -1.66 -1.93
CA VAL A 28 -7.99 -1.56 -2.78
C VAL A 28 -7.67 -0.80 -4.06
N THR A 29 -6.96 0.33 -4.00
CA THR A 29 -6.60 1.09 -5.20
C THR A 29 -5.64 0.37 -6.14
N GLU A 30 -4.83 -0.57 -5.64
CA GLU A 30 -3.93 -1.40 -6.46
C GLU A 30 -4.65 -2.61 -7.09
N LEU A 31 -5.66 -3.15 -6.41
CA LEU A 31 -6.38 -4.35 -6.86
C LEU A 31 -7.61 -4.05 -7.72
N LEU A 32 -8.21 -2.86 -7.55
CA LEU A 32 -9.34 -2.41 -8.37
C LEU A 32 -9.06 -2.47 -9.88
N PRO A 33 -7.93 -1.96 -10.42
CA PRO A 33 -7.65 -1.98 -11.85
C PRO A 33 -7.62 -3.40 -12.45
N ALA A 34 -7.13 -4.38 -11.68
CA ALA A 34 -7.16 -5.78 -12.09
C ALA A 34 -8.57 -6.38 -11.98
N GLY A 35 -9.35 -5.96 -10.97
CA GLY A 35 -10.72 -6.43 -10.73
C GLY A 35 -11.74 -5.97 -11.79
N VAL A 36 -11.53 -4.81 -12.40
CA VAL A 36 -12.42 -4.26 -13.45
C VAL A 36 -11.86 -4.39 -14.86
N LEU A 37 -10.79 -5.16 -15.08
CA LEU A 37 -10.08 -5.25 -16.36
C LEU A 37 -11.00 -5.61 -17.53
N LEU A 38 -11.89 -6.60 -17.32
CA LEU A 38 -12.87 -7.04 -18.33
C LEU A 38 -13.90 -5.96 -18.68
N GLU A 39 -14.32 -5.17 -17.69
CA GLU A 39 -15.29 -4.09 -17.86
C GLU A 39 -14.62 -2.89 -18.56
N MET A 40 -13.40 -2.55 -18.15
CA MET A 40 -12.59 -1.52 -18.80
C MET A 40 -12.28 -1.84 -20.26
N SER A 41 -11.99 -3.11 -20.60
CA SER A 41 -11.73 -3.51 -21.98
C SER A 41 -12.99 -3.39 -22.85
N ALA A 42 -14.15 -3.77 -22.31
CA ALA A 42 -15.45 -3.63 -22.96
C ALA A 42 -15.83 -2.16 -23.19
N ASP A 43 -15.68 -1.30 -22.18
CA ASP A 43 -16.01 0.13 -22.26
C ASP A 43 -15.11 0.89 -23.22
N LEU A 44 -13.82 0.53 -23.28
CA LEU A 44 -12.84 1.17 -24.15
C LEU A 44 -12.77 0.56 -25.55
N GLY A 45 -13.47 -0.55 -25.81
CA GLY A 45 -13.43 -1.27 -27.09
C GLY A 45 -12.04 -1.82 -27.44
N THR A 46 -11.23 -2.14 -26.43
CA THR A 46 -9.84 -2.63 -26.59
C THR A 46 -9.72 -4.06 -26.08
N SER A 47 -8.65 -4.76 -26.45
CA SER A 47 -8.45 -6.13 -25.95
C SER A 47 -8.02 -6.13 -24.49
N GLU A 48 -8.43 -7.16 -23.74
CA GLU A 48 -8.02 -7.37 -22.34
C GLU A 48 -6.50 -7.36 -22.17
N ALA A 49 -5.76 -7.89 -23.14
CA ALA A 49 -4.30 -7.90 -23.12
C ALA A 49 -3.69 -6.49 -23.11
N GLN A 50 -4.31 -5.51 -23.78
CA GLN A 50 -3.83 -4.13 -23.80
C GLN A 50 -4.05 -3.43 -22.46
N ILE A 51 -5.23 -3.63 -21.85
CA ILE A 51 -5.51 -3.11 -20.50
C ILE A 51 -4.63 -3.81 -19.46
N GLY A 52 -4.43 -5.13 -19.57
CA GLY A 52 -3.52 -5.88 -18.70
C GLY A 52 -2.06 -5.40 -18.80
N MET A 53 -1.61 -5.01 -19.99
CA MET A 53 -0.29 -4.40 -20.19
C MET A 53 -0.19 -3.04 -19.51
N LEU A 54 -1.22 -2.20 -19.59
CA LEU A 54 -1.28 -0.91 -18.89
C LEU A 54 -1.17 -1.09 -17.37
N VAL A 55 -1.92 -2.05 -16.80
CA VAL A 55 -1.86 -2.38 -15.37
C VAL A 55 -0.47 -2.91 -14.97
N SER A 56 0.16 -3.71 -15.83
CA SER A 56 1.52 -4.22 -15.60
C SER A 56 2.57 -3.08 -15.55
N VAL A 57 2.48 -2.12 -16.47
CA VAL A 57 3.37 -0.94 -16.49
C VAL A 57 3.16 -0.09 -15.23
N TYR A 58 1.90 0.09 -14.79
CA TYR A 58 1.59 0.76 -13.54
C TYR A 58 2.24 0.08 -12.33
N ALA A 59 2.15 -1.24 -12.22
CA ALA A 59 2.76 -2.00 -11.11
C ALA A 59 4.30 -1.85 -11.08
N ILE A 60 4.95 -1.84 -12.24
CA ILE A 60 6.40 -1.60 -12.35
C ILE A 60 6.73 -0.18 -11.88
N ALA A 61 6.01 0.83 -12.37
CA ALA A 61 6.24 2.22 -11.99
C ALA A 61 6.03 2.43 -10.48
N SER A 62 4.98 1.84 -9.91
CA SER A 62 4.70 1.84 -8.47
C SER A 62 5.88 1.25 -7.67
N THR A 63 6.38 0.09 -8.09
CA THR A 63 7.53 -0.56 -7.43
C THR A 63 8.80 0.30 -7.50
N VAL A 64 9.07 0.92 -8.66
CA VAL A 64 10.23 1.81 -8.85
C VAL A 64 10.16 3.04 -7.95
N VAL A 65 8.97 3.56 -7.68
CA VAL A 65 8.76 4.69 -6.76
C VAL A 65 8.79 4.25 -5.29
N ALA A 66 8.28 3.06 -4.97
CA ALA A 66 8.18 2.56 -3.60
C ALA A 66 9.56 2.32 -2.95
N ILE A 67 10.51 1.70 -3.66
CA ILE A 67 11.84 1.38 -3.14
C ILE A 67 12.58 2.62 -2.59
N PRO A 68 12.78 3.71 -3.36
CA PRO A 68 13.42 4.91 -2.85
C PRO A 68 12.59 5.62 -1.78
N GLY A 69 11.26 5.54 -1.85
CA GLY A 69 10.36 6.09 -0.83
C GLY A 69 10.59 5.46 0.54
N ILE A 70 10.63 4.13 0.60
CA ILE A 70 10.90 3.38 1.84
C ILE A 70 12.30 3.71 2.36
N ALA A 71 13.31 3.73 1.49
CA ALA A 71 14.69 4.07 1.87
C ALA A 71 14.80 5.51 2.44
N CYS A 72 14.06 6.46 1.86
CA CYS A 72 14.01 7.83 2.36
C CYS A 72 13.35 7.91 3.75
N GLN A 73 12.30 7.12 3.98
CA GLN A 73 11.58 7.09 5.25
C GLN A 73 12.45 6.52 6.37
N GLU A 74 13.18 5.43 6.12
CA GLU A 74 14.17 4.91 7.06
C GLU A 74 15.29 5.92 7.36
N LYS A 75 15.80 6.62 6.32
CA LYS A 75 16.85 7.62 6.50
C LYS A 75 16.39 8.80 7.35
N MET A 76 15.16 9.27 7.15
CA MET A 76 14.57 10.34 7.94
C MET A 76 14.44 9.95 9.42
N LEU A 77 14.00 8.72 9.70
CA LEU A 77 13.89 8.19 11.07
C LEU A 77 15.26 8.02 11.76
N ARG A 78 16.36 7.84 11.00
CA ARG A 78 17.72 7.76 11.55
C ARG A 78 18.37 9.12 11.84
N LEU A 79 17.81 10.22 11.33
CA LEU A 79 18.35 11.58 11.51
C LEU A 79 17.69 12.35 12.67
N LEU A 80 16.65 11.77 13.27
CA LEU A 80 15.95 12.27 14.47
C LEU A 80 16.39 11.48 15.70
#